data_AF-A0A846RRY9-F1
#
_entry.id   AF-A0A846RRY9-F1
#
_cell.length_a   1.000
_cell.length_b   1.000
_cell.length_c   1.000
_cell.angle_alpha   90.00
_cell.angle_beta   90.00
_cell.angle_gamma   90.00
#
_symmetry.space_group_name_H-M   'P 1'
#
loop_
_entity.id
_entity.type
_entity.pdbx_description
1 polymer ?
#
loop_
_entity_poly.entity_id
_entity_poly.type
_entity_poly.pdbx_seq_one_letter_code
_entity_poly.pdbx_strand_id
1 'polypeptide(L)'
;MSDLFSVDHGEQEDEPASGQPTARNRPRSPLAVRMRPRTVDEIVGQQHLLGAGSPLRTLAGGEPAARVGAPTSVILWGPPGTGKTTLAHVIARGPGRKFVELSAITAGVKDVRRVMDEALSARDLHRTTTVLFLDEIHRFNKAQQDALLPGVENGWVVLIAATTENPSFSVVSPLLSRSLLQTLKPLTEEDIAALLRRAARDPRGLAGQVSLEDDALAHLVRLAAGDARRGLTALEAAAAVAQTGDAHPDPAHQAADDPADPPSGQAADAATDKTVRITLAHAEKAVDVAALRYDRAGDQHYDVASAFIKSLRGSDVDAALHYLARMLESGEDPRFVARRLMISAAEDVGMADPTALQTAVAAAQAVQLVGMPEGRIILAEAVVHIATAPKSNAAYNGINQAIADVRAGKGQGIPSHLRDAHYPGARQLGHGKGYVYSHDEPHGVAAQQYAPDDLAGTDYYLPSDRGAERAVAARLEKLRSIIRKR
;
A
#
# COMPACT_ATOMS: atom_id res chain seq x y z
N MET A 1 15.10 68.21 -14.72
CA MET A 1 14.66 67.66 -13.42
C MET A 1 13.20 67.32 -13.61
N SER A 2 12.94 66.13 -14.15
CA SER A 2 12.52 64.94 -13.40
C SER A 2 11.06 65.04 -12.98
N ASP A 3 10.19 64.43 -13.77
CA ASP A 3 9.06 63.72 -13.19
C ASP A 3 8.99 62.34 -13.86
N LEU A 4 9.57 61.38 -13.14
CA LEU A 4 9.35 59.95 -13.33
C LEU A 4 8.00 59.68 -12.66
N PHE A 5 7.10 58.95 -13.33
CA PHE A 5 5.73 58.59 -12.92
C PHE A 5 4.62 59.56 -13.36
N SER A 6 4.32 59.56 -14.67
CA SER A 6 2.93 59.59 -15.11
C SER A 6 2.69 58.50 -16.15
N VAL A 7 1.68 57.68 -15.87
CA VAL A 7 1.15 56.63 -16.72
C VAL A 7 0.08 57.28 -17.57
N ASP A 8 0.11 57.09 -18.90
CA ASP A 8 -1.11 57.18 -19.69
C ASP A 8 -1.10 56.15 -20.82
N HIS A 9 -2.28 55.59 -21.04
CA HIS A 9 -2.59 54.39 -21.79
C HIS A 9 -2.55 54.64 -23.30
N GLY A 10 -1.79 53.82 -24.03
CA GLY A 10 -1.92 53.63 -25.46
C GLY A 10 -2.34 52.19 -25.75
N GLU A 11 -3.61 52.00 -26.06
CA GLU A 11 -4.19 50.72 -26.51
C GLU A 11 -3.59 50.33 -27.87
N GLN A 12 -2.89 49.19 -27.91
CA GLN A 12 -2.57 48.47 -29.14
C GLN A 12 -3.30 47.12 -29.09
N GLU A 13 -4.31 47.00 -29.93
CA GLU A 13 -5.01 45.77 -30.24
C GLU A 13 -4.06 44.82 -30.97
N ASP A 14 -3.52 43.82 -30.26
CA ASP A 14 -2.87 42.66 -30.87
C ASP A 14 -3.92 41.54 -31.03
N GLU A 15 -4.33 41.30 -32.28
CA GLU A 15 -5.12 40.14 -32.68
C GLU A 15 -4.37 38.83 -32.36
N PRO A 16 -4.99 37.86 -31.68
CA PRO A 16 -4.38 36.54 -31.53
C PRO A 16 -4.53 35.76 -32.84
N ALA A 17 -3.40 35.53 -33.52
CA ALA A 17 -3.26 34.64 -34.65
C ALA A 17 -3.90 33.26 -34.36
N SER A 18 -4.89 32.90 -35.19
CA SER A 18 -5.67 31.66 -35.13
C SER A 18 -4.86 30.45 -35.60
N GLY A 19 -3.88 30.04 -34.80
CA GLY A 19 -3.22 28.74 -34.93
C GLY A 19 -4.05 27.64 -34.27
N GLN A 20 -4.89 26.93 -35.02
CA GLN A 20 -5.52 25.70 -34.54
C GLN A 20 -4.41 24.67 -34.19
N PRO A 21 -4.30 24.19 -32.95
CA PRO A 21 -3.34 23.14 -32.62
C PRO A 21 -3.77 21.85 -33.31
N THR A 22 -2.95 21.39 -34.25
CA THR A 22 -3.11 20.10 -34.92
C THR A 22 -3.20 18.98 -33.87
N ALA A 23 -4.17 18.08 -34.04
CA ALA A 23 -4.57 17.05 -33.07
C ALA A 23 -3.53 15.94 -32.79
N ARG A 24 -2.24 16.14 -33.12
CA ARG A 24 -1.19 15.10 -33.05
C ARG A 24 -0.35 15.10 -31.76
N ASN A 25 -0.59 15.98 -30.80
CA ASN A 25 0.26 16.02 -29.59
C ASN A 25 -0.49 16.26 -28.27
N ARG A 26 -1.65 15.62 -28.07
CA ARG A 26 -2.17 15.44 -26.69
C ARG A 26 -1.41 14.28 -26.04
N PRO A 27 -0.86 14.43 -24.83
CA PRO A 27 -0.25 13.32 -24.11
C PRO A 27 -1.30 12.20 -23.96
N ARG A 28 -1.02 11.03 -24.55
CA ARG A 28 -1.87 9.86 -24.40
C ARG A 28 -1.90 9.49 -22.91
N SER A 29 -3.09 9.25 -22.36
CA SER A 29 -3.22 8.76 -20.98
C SER A 29 -2.43 7.46 -20.79
N PRO A 30 -1.83 7.22 -19.60
CA PRO A 30 -1.04 6.02 -19.34
C PRO A 30 -1.80 4.72 -19.66
N LEU A 31 -1.08 3.67 -20.08
CA LEU A 31 -1.68 2.39 -20.45
C LEU A 31 -2.55 1.82 -19.33
N ALA A 32 -2.11 1.95 -18.07
CA ALA A 32 -2.87 1.52 -16.90
C ALA A 32 -4.24 2.20 -16.76
N VAL A 33 -4.37 3.46 -17.20
CA VAL A 33 -5.65 4.20 -17.22
C VAL A 33 -6.50 3.74 -18.39
N ARG A 34 -5.91 3.59 -19.58
CA ARG A 34 -6.62 3.18 -20.80
C ARG A 34 -7.18 1.75 -20.70
N MET A 35 -6.43 0.86 -20.06
CA MET A 35 -6.79 -0.54 -19.85
C MET A 35 -7.72 -0.79 -18.65
N ARG A 36 -8.24 0.25 -17.99
CA ARG A 36 -9.22 0.08 -16.91
C ARG A 36 -10.44 -0.74 -17.42
N PRO A 37 -10.77 -1.87 -16.77
CA PRO A 37 -11.97 -2.66 -17.02
C PRO A 37 -13.24 -1.81 -17.11
N ARG A 38 -14.11 -2.16 -18.07
CA ARG A 38 -15.42 -1.51 -18.22
C ARG A 38 -16.54 -2.28 -17.55
N THR A 39 -16.39 -3.59 -17.45
CA THR A 39 -17.34 -4.53 -16.86
C THR A 39 -16.66 -5.40 -15.81
N VAL A 40 -17.46 -6.09 -14.99
CA VAL A 40 -16.95 -7.04 -13.99
C VAL A 40 -16.18 -8.18 -14.65
N ASP A 41 -16.61 -8.63 -15.83
CA ASP A 41 -16.00 -9.75 -16.54
C ASP A 41 -14.61 -9.40 -17.12
N GLU A 42 -14.27 -8.10 -17.23
CA GLU A 42 -12.93 -7.66 -17.61
C GLU A 42 -11.93 -7.66 -16.43
N ILE A 43 -12.38 -7.86 -15.19
CA ILE A 43 -11.53 -7.85 -14.00
C ILE A 43 -10.79 -9.18 -13.85
N VAL A 44 -9.50 -9.11 -13.50
CA VAL A 44 -8.60 -10.26 -13.37
C VAL A 44 -8.23 -10.47 -11.89
N GLY A 45 -8.02 -11.72 -11.45
CA GLY A 45 -7.58 -12.16 -10.10
C GLY A 45 -8.50 -11.97 -8.89
N GLN A 46 -9.62 -11.25 -9.00
CA GLN A 46 -10.57 -11.04 -7.89
C GLN A 46 -11.83 -11.91 -8.01
N GLN A 47 -11.75 -13.07 -8.69
CA GLN A 47 -12.91 -13.91 -8.96
C GLN A 47 -13.60 -14.42 -7.68
N HIS A 48 -12.85 -14.58 -6.58
CA HIS A 48 -13.43 -14.92 -5.27
C HIS A 48 -14.41 -13.87 -4.74
N LEU A 49 -14.31 -12.61 -5.20
CA LEU A 49 -15.23 -11.52 -4.85
C LEU A 49 -16.31 -11.29 -5.93
N LEU A 50 -16.14 -11.85 -7.13
CA LEU A 50 -16.93 -11.52 -8.34
C LEU A 50 -17.75 -12.71 -8.88
N GLY A 51 -17.88 -13.78 -8.08
CA GLY A 51 -18.75 -14.92 -8.38
C GLY A 51 -20.22 -14.55 -8.58
N ALA A 52 -20.98 -15.46 -9.17
CA ALA A 52 -22.43 -15.27 -9.35
C ALA A 52 -23.11 -15.03 -7.98
N GLY A 53 -23.94 -13.99 -7.90
CA GLY A 53 -24.63 -13.60 -6.65
C GLY A 53 -23.77 -12.88 -5.61
N SER A 54 -22.49 -12.55 -5.91
CA SER A 54 -21.67 -11.80 -4.95
C SER A 54 -22.18 -10.37 -4.76
N PRO A 55 -22.04 -9.76 -3.56
CA PRO A 55 -22.47 -8.39 -3.31
C PRO A 55 -21.85 -7.37 -4.28
N LEU A 56 -20.57 -7.55 -4.65
CA LEU A 56 -19.90 -6.68 -5.61
C LEU A 56 -20.46 -6.83 -7.03
N ARG A 57 -20.82 -8.04 -7.46
CA ARG A 57 -21.44 -8.29 -8.76
C ARG A 57 -22.85 -7.71 -8.82
N THR A 58 -23.63 -7.84 -7.75
CA THR A 58 -24.96 -7.22 -7.63
C THR A 58 -24.86 -5.70 -7.67
N LEU A 59 -23.90 -5.11 -6.95
CA LEU A 59 -23.66 -3.67 -6.98
C LEU A 59 -23.25 -3.19 -8.39
N ALA A 60 -22.45 -3.95 -9.13
CA ALA A 60 -22.03 -3.59 -10.48
C ALA A 60 -23.09 -3.87 -11.57
N GLY A 61 -23.98 -4.84 -11.37
CA GLY A 61 -24.98 -5.29 -12.35
C GLY A 61 -26.14 -4.33 -12.60
N GLY A 62 -26.23 -3.23 -11.85
CA GLY A 62 -27.22 -2.18 -12.11
C GLY A 62 -28.67 -2.59 -11.85
N GLU A 63 -28.93 -3.72 -11.18
CA GLU A 63 -30.28 -4.03 -10.74
C GLU A 63 -30.78 -2.90 -9.83
N PRO A 64 -32.00 -2.38 -10.06
CA PRO A 64 -32.56 -1.36 -9.21
C PRO A 64 -32.56 -1.89 -7.77
N ALA A 65 -32.01 -1.09 -6.85
CA ALA A 65 -31.89 -1.34 -5.41
C ALA A 65 -33.26 -1.52 -4.68
N ALA A 66 -34.30 -1.89 -5.41
CA ALA A 66 -35.68 -2.04 -4.99
C ALA A 66 -36.06 -3.49 -4.63
N ARG A 67 -35.18 -4.50 -4.82
CA ARG A 67 -35.50 -5.90 -4.47
C ARG A 67 -34.61 -6.57 -3.44
N VAL A 68 -33.49 -5.96 -3.09
CA VAL A 68 -32.64 -6.35 -1.95
C VAL A 68 -32.24 -5.03 -1.29
N GLY A 69 -32.24 -4.98 0.05
CA GLY A 69 -32.14 -3.75 0.86
C GLY A 69 -31.06 -2.75 0.44
N ALA A 70 -31.21 -1.52 0.94
CA ALA A 70 -30.46 -0.31 0.59
C ALA A 70 -28.98 -0.54 0.16
N PRO A 71 -28.49 0.20 -0.86
CA PRO A 71 -27.17 -0.03 -1.42
C PRO A 71 -26.09 0.09 -0.34
N THR A 72 -25.41 -1.02 -0.06
CA THR A 72 -24.46 -1.12 1.03
C THR A 72 -23.14 -0.47 0.63
N SER A 73 -22.59 0.37 1.50
CA SER A 73 -21.25 0.93 1.30
C SER A 73 -20.19 -0.18 1.31
N VAL A 74 -19.07 0.04 0.64
CA VAL A 74 -18.01 -0.96 0.48
C VAL A 74 -16.66 -0.36 0.89
N ILE A 75 -15.89 -1.14 1.64
CA ILE A 75 -14.49 -0.85 1.95
C ILE A 75 -13.64 -1.92 1.25
N LEU A 76 -12.82 -1.50 0.29
CA LEU A 76 -11.87 -2.31 -0.45
C LEU A 76 -10.52 -2.24 0.24
N TRP A 77 -10.08 -3.36 0.80
CA TRP A 77 -8.78 -3.47 1.46
C TRP A 77 -7.87 -4.38 0.67
N GLY A 78 -6.68 -3.90 0.33
CA GLY A 78 -5.65 -4.77 -0.22
C GLY A 78 -4.42 -4.01 -0.71
N PRO A 79 -3.36 -4.74 -1.10
CA PRO A 79 -2.12 -4.18 -1.61
C PRO A 79 -2.32 -3.23 -2.80
N PRO A 80 -1.33 -2.38 -3.13
CA PRO A 80 -1.36 -1.59 -4.37
C PRO A 80 -1.54 -2.51 -5.61
N GLY A 81 -2.05 -1.94 -6.70
CA GLY A 81 -2.18 -2.68 -7.96
C GLY A 81 -3.24 -3.76 -8.06
N THR A 82 -3.89 -4.13 -6.96
CA THR A 82 -4.88 -5.22 -6.92
C THR A 82 -6.23 -4.87 -7.56
N GLY A 83 -6.45 -3.62 -7.96
CA GLY A 83 -7.64 -3.18 -8.69
C GLY A 83 -8.71 -2.47 -7.87
N LYS A 84 -8.39 -1.92 -6.69
CA LYS A 84 -9.34 -1.15 -5.84
C LYS A 84 -10.08 -0.04 -6.61
N THR A 85 -9.34 0.91 -7.20
CA THR A 85 -9.90 2.02 -8.00
C THR A 85 -10.69 1.52 -9.21
N THR A 86 -10.24 0.42 -9.81
CA THR A 86 -10.90 -0.21 -10.97
C THR A 86 -12.25 -0.81 -10.59
N LEU A 87 -12.32 -1.55 -9.48
CA LEU A 87 -13.56 -2.12 -8.95
C LEU A 87 -14.57 -1.01 -8.65
N ALA A 88 -14.12 0.09 -8.02
CA ALA A 88 -14.98 1.25 -7.77
C ALA A 88 -15.56 1.84 -9.07
N HIS A 89 -14.74 2.00 -10.11
CA HIS A 89 -15.18 2.50 -11.41
C HIS A 89 -16.21 1.58 -12.08
N VAL A 90 -16.00 0.26 -12.03
CA VAL A 90 -16.94 -0.71 -12.61
C VAL A 90 -18.27 -0.69 -11.87
N ILE A 91 -18.25 -0.62 -10.54
CA ILE A 91 -19.47 -0.51 -9.72
C ILE A 91 -20.23 0.80 -10.01
N ALA A 92 -19.51 1.89 -10.28
CA ALA A 92 -20.11 3.19 -10.51
C ALA A 92 -20.83 3.35 -11.86
N ARG A 93 -20.61 2.46 -12.83
CA ARG A 93 -21.10 2.59 -14.22
C ARG A 93 -22.54 2.17 -14.46
N GLY A 94 -23.28 1.80 -13.42
CA GLY A 94 -24.70 1.45 -13.54
C GLY A 94 -25.60 2.63 -13.97
N PRO A 95 -26.74 2.37 -14.63
CA PRO A 95 -27.68 3.42 -15.01
C PRO A 95 -28.24 4.15 -13.77
N GLY A 96 -28.47 5.46 -13.88
CA GLY A 96 -28.98 6.28 -12.78
C GLY A 96 -27.97 6.55 -11.66
N ARG A 97 -26.67 6.36 -11.92
CA ARG A 97 -25.59 6.64 -10.96
C ARG A 97 -24.70 7.78 -11.41
N LYS A 98 -24.27 8.61 -10.45
CA LYS A 98 -23.25 9.65 -10.64
C LYS A 98 -22.00 9.24 -9.87
N PHE A 99 -20.86 9.15 -10.56
CA PHE A 99 -19.57 8.89 -9.90
C PHE A 99 -18.94 10.20 -9.43
N VAL A 100 -18.53 10.24 -8.18
CA VAL A 100 -17.77 11.35 -7.60
C VAL A 100 -16.54 10.76 -6.93
N GLU A 101 -15.36 11.22 -7.34
CA GLU A 101 -14.08 10.84 -6.74
C GLU A 101 -13.58 11.98 -5.87
N LEU A 102 -13.15 11.65 -4.65
CA LEU A 102 -12.59 12.60 -3.71
C LEU A 102 -11.26 12.05 -3.17
N SER A 103 -10.20 12.83 -3.33
CA SER A 103 -8.85 12.46 -2.88
C SER A 103 -8.73 12.63 -1.37
N ALA A 104 -8.46 11.54 -0.65
CA ALA A 104 -8.31 11.61 0.80
C ALA A 104 -7.07 12.42 1.27
N ILE A 105 -6.13 12.68 0.36
CA ILE A 105 -4.90 13.42 0.63
C ILE A 105 -5.17 14.93 0.70
N THR A 106 -6.03 15.43 -0.20
CA THR A 106 -6.21 16.88 -0.38
C THR A 106 -7.56 17.39 0.12
N ALA A 107 -8.56 16.51 0.28
CA ALA A 107 -9.91 16.94 0.63
C ALA A 107 -10.07 17.22 2.13
N GLY A 108 -10.65 18.39 2.47
CA GLY A 108 -11.01 18.74 3.84
C GLY A 108 -12.44 18.36 4.21
N VAL A 109 -12.84 18.63 5.45
CA VAL A 109 -14.22 18.41 5.95
C VAL A 109 -15.26 19.19 5.11
N LYS A 110 -14.91 20.39 4.64
CA LYS A 110 -15.78 21.21 3.80
C LYS A 110 -16.09 20.55 2.46
N ASP A 111 -15.09 19.91 1.84
CA ASP A 111 -15.26 19.23 0.56
C ASP A 111 -16.17 18.00 0.71
N VAL A 112 -15.99 17.24 1.80
CA VAL A 112 -16.85 16.10 2.13
C VAL A 112 -18.31 16.55 2.26
N ARG A 113 -18.57 17.59 3.06
CA ARG A 113 -19.94 18.12 3.26
C ARG A 113 -20.57 18.60 1.96
N ARG A 114 -19.82 19.34 1.14
CA ARG A 114 -20.30 19.79 -0.18
C ARG A 114 -20.73 18.61 -1.05
N VAL A 115 -19.95 17.52 -1.09
CA VAL A 115 -20.31 16.31 -1.84
C VAL A 115 -21.58 15.66 -1.27
N MET A 116 -21.76 15.64 0.05
CA MET A 116 -22.98 15.13 0.68
C MET A 116 -24.21 15.95 0.28
N ASP A 117 -24.11 17.28 0.32
CA ASP A 117 -25.21 18.20 -0.03
C ASP A 117 -25.59 18.07 -1.52
N GLU A 118 -24.59 17.95 -2.40
CA GLU A 118 -24.80 17.70 -3.83
C GLU A 118 -25.43 16.32 -4.07
N ALA A 119 -25.02 15.30 -3.32
CA ALA A 119 -25.56 13.94 -3.44
C ALA A 119 -27.02 13.86 -2.98
N LEU A 120 -27.35 14.52 -1.87
CA LEU A 120 -28.72 14.65 -1.38
C LEU A 120 -29.62 15.33 -2.44
N SER A 121 -29.16 16.47 -2.97
CA SER A 121 -29.88 17.21 -4.01
C SER A 121 -30.11 16.38 -5.27
N ALA A 122 -29.08 15.66 -5.73
CA ALA A 122 -29.17 14.80 -6.92
C ALA A 122 -30.13 13.62 -6.74
N ARG A 123 -30.18 13.06 -5.53
CA ARG A 123 -31.11 11.98 -5.18
C ARG A 123 -32.55 12.48 -5.16
N ASP A 124 -32.81 13.61 -4.51
CA ASP A 124 -34.17 14.09 -4.27
C ASP A 124 -34.79 14.70 -5.54
N LEU A 125 -34.00 15.41 -6.36
CA LEU A 125 -34.48 16.06 -7.59
C LEU A 125 -34.44 15.16 -8.83
N HIS A 126 -33.38 14.36 -8.96
CA HIS A 126 -33.08 13.62 -10.19
C HIS A 126 -33.10 12.10 -10.01
N ARG A 127 -33.45 11.60 -8.81
CA ARG A 127 -33.42 10.17 -8.45
C ARG A 127 -32.09 9.50 -8.82
N THR A 128 -31.01 10.28 -8.80
CA THR A 128 -29.67 9.82 -9.18
C THR A 128 -28.91 9.40 -7.94
N THR A 129 -28.39 8.18 -7.94
CA THR A 129 -27.60 7.66 -6.81
C THR A 129 -26.15 8.10 -6.97
N THR A 130 -25.60 8.79 -5.97
CA THR A 130 -24.19 9.20 -6.00
C THR A 130 -23.32 8.07 -5.46
N VAL A 131 -22.36 7.62 -6.26
CA VAL A 131 -21.30 6.69 -5.83
C VAL A 131 -20.08 7.53 -5.49
N LEU A 132 -19.78 7.64 -4.20
CA LEU A 132 -18.63 8.39 -3.70
C LEU A 132 -17.44 7.44 -3.57
N PHE A 133 -16.40 7.66 -4.36
CA PHE A 133 -15.14 6.95 -4.24
C PHE A 133 -14.13 7.75 -3.42
N LEU A 134 -13.56 7.09 -2.40
CA LEU A 134 -12.48 7.60 -1.57
C LEU A 134 -11.28 6.68 -1.67
N ASP A 135 -10.21 7.12 -2.33
CA ASP A 135 -8.94 6.39 -2.31
C ASP A 135 -8.13 6.76 -1.08
N GLU A 136 -7.42 5.77 -0.52
CA GLU A 136 -6.62 5.89 0.70
C GLU A 136 -7.37 6.52 1.89
N ILE A 137 -8.55 5.98 2.24
CA ILE A 137 -9.38 6.48 3.36
C ILE A 137 -8.62 6.54 4.69
N HIS A 138 -7.55 5.76 4.87
CA HIS A 138 -6.68 5.83 6.05
C HIS A 138 -5.98 7.19 6.22
N ARG A 139 -5.94 8.03 5.18
CA ARG A 139 -5.41 9.40 5.25
C ARG A 139 -6.41 10.40 5.80
N PHE A 140 -7.70 10.07 5.85
CA PHE A 140 -8.70 10.89 6.51
C PHE A 140 -8.59 10.79 8.03
N ASN A 141 -8.55 11.95 8.68
CA ASN A 141 -8.71 12.04 10.12
C ASN A 141 -10.14 11.72 10.55
N LYS A 142 -10.33 11.52 11.86
CA LYS A 142 -11.64 11.16 12.43
C LYS A 142 -12.76 12.15 12.06
N ALA A 143 -12.49 13.46 12.05
CA ALA A 143 -13.50 14.47 11.73
C ALA A 143 -13.95 14.41 10.26
N GLN A 144 -13.04 14.11 9.32
CA GLN A 144 -13.38 13.89 7.91
C GLN A 144 -14.20 12.61 7.73
N GLN A 145 -13.89 11.55 8.47
CA GLN A 145 -14.65 10.30 8.44
C GLN A 145 -16.05 10.47 9.05
N ASP A 146 -16.16 11.15 10.19
CA ASP A 146 -17.44 11.43 10.84
C ASP A 146 -18.36 12.29 9.95
N ALA A 147 -17.79 13.15 9.11
CA ALA A 147 -18.56 13.93 8.13
C ALA A 147 -19.21 13.08 7.02
N LEU A 148 -18.76 11.85 6.79
CA LEU A 148 -19.37 10.90 5.83
C LEU A 148 -20.59 10.19 6.41
N LEU A 149 -20.70 10.10 7.74
CA LEU A 149 -21.71 9.25 8.40
C LEU A 149 -23.15 9.58 8.00
N PRO A 150 -23.60 10.86 7.99
CA PRO A 150 -24.97 11.16 7.61
C PRO A 150 -25.31 10.68 6.20
N GLY A 151 -24.37 10.82 5.25
CA GLY A 151 -24.60 10.38 3.87
C GLY A 151 -24.61 8.88 3.68
N VAL A 152 -23.80 8.15 4.45
CA VAL A 152 -23.78 6.68 4.45
C VAL A 152 -25.01 6.12 5.15
N GLU A 153 -25.40 6.67 6.30
CA GLU A 153 -26.54 6.22 7.12
C GLU A 153 -27.88 6.42 6.42
N ASN A 154 -28.06 7.56 5.77
CA ASN A 154 -29.32 7.94 5.14
C ASN A 154 -29.37 7.59 3.64
N GLY A 155 -28.33 6.90 3.13
CA GLY A 155 -28.24 6.48 1.73
C GLY A 155 -28.25 7.68 0.75
N TRP A 156 -27.58 8.77 1.10
CA TRP A 156 -27.33 9.89 0.17
C TRP A 156 -26.26 9.49 -0.84
N VAL A 157 -25.27 8.72 -0.37
CA VAL A 157 -24.19 8.18 -1.18
C VAL A 157 -24.05 6.68 -0.98
N VAL A 158 -23.58 6.00 -2.01
CA VAL A 158 -22.97 4.68 -1.90
C VAL A 158 -21.47 4.90 -1.78
N LEU A 159 -20.93 4.74 -0.58
CA LEU A 159 -19.51 4.93 -0.35
C LEU A 159 -18.74 3.71 -0.85
N ILE A 160 -17.71 3.95 -1.66
CA ILE A 160 -16.67 2.97 -1.99
C ILE A 160 -15.35 3.54 -1.51
N ALA A 161 -14.86 3.06 -0.38
CA ALA A 161 -13.59 3.46 0.18
C ALA A 161 -12.51 2.42 -0.13
N ALA A 162 -11.30 2.87 -0.45
CA ALA A 162 -10.15 2.00 -0.69
C ALA A 162 -9.04 2.31 0.32
N THR A 163 -8.32 1.28 0.77
CA THR A 163 -7.15 1.44 1.64
C THR A 163 -6.15 0.31 1.45
N THR A 164 -4.87 0.64 1.58
CA THR A 164 -3.76 -0.31 1.71
C THR A 164 -3.50 -0.74 3.15
N GLU A 165 -3.88 0.09 4.13
CA GLU A 165 -3.78 -0.20 5.56
C GLU A 165 -4.98 -0.99 6.08
N ASN A 166 -4.80 -1.72 7.19
CA ASN A 166 -5.86 -2.50 7.80
C ASN A 166 -7.01 -1.58 8.30
N PRO A 167 -8.23 -1.72 7.74
CA PRO A 167 -9.36 -0.85 8.04
C PRO A 167 -9.76 -0.80 9.51
N SER A 168 -9.52 -1.86 10.29
CA SER A 168 -9.90 -1.89 11.72
C SER A 168 -9.16 -0.85 12.56
N PHE A 169 -8.01 -0.36 12.08
CA PHE A 169 -7.21 0.66 12.74
C PHE A 169 -7.38 2.05 12.12
N SER A 170 -7.64 2.11 10.82
CA SER A 170 -7.63 3.35 10.06
C SER A 170 -9.03 3.92 9.77
N VAL A 171 -10.09 3.12 9.92
CA VAL A 171 -11.47 3.54 9.65
C VAL A 171 -12.28 3.49 10.95
N VAL A 172 -13.09 4.51 11.20
CA VAL A 172 -13.95 4.60 12.38
C VAL A 172 -14.99 3.48 12.41
N SER A 173 -15.23 2.90 13.58
CA SER A 173 -16.17 1.79 13.76
C SER A 173 -17.59 2.06 13.20
N PRO A 174 -18.16 3.27 13.29
CA PRO A 174 -19.46 3.57 12.69
C PRO A 174 -19.51 3.41 11.16
N LEU A 175 -18.43 3.72 10.44
CA LEU A 175 -18.36 3.50 8.98
C LEU A 175 -18.18 2.00 8.66
N LEU A 176 -17.34 1.32 9.43
CA LEU A 176 -17.10 -0.13 9.27
C LEU A 176 -18.39 -0.94 9.48
N SER A 177 -19.18 -0.63 10.51
CA SER A 177 -20.41 -1.38 10.80
C SER A 177 -21.50 -1.22 9.74
N ARG A 178 -21.38 -0.22 8.85
CA ARG A 178 -22.34 0.11 7.79
C ARG A 178 -21.79 -0.19 6.39
N SER A 179 -20.62 -0.83 6.32
CA SER A 179 -19.94 -1.12 5.06
C SER A 179 -19.56 -2.59 4.96
N LEU A 180 -19.59 -3.13 3.74
CA LEU A 180 -19.04 -4.44 3.43
C LEU A 180 -17.52 -4.32 3.29
N LEU A 181 -16.79 -4.99 4.17
CA LEU A 181 -15.34 -5.11 4.05
C LEU A 181 -14.99 -6.21 3.04
N GLN A 182 -14.33 -5.84 1.95
CA GLN A 182 -13.91 -6.75 0.89
C GLN A 182 -12.38 -6.74 0.78
N THR A 183 -11.77 -7.91 0.92
CA THR A 183 -10.31 -8.06 0.89
C THR A 183 -9.84 -8.53 -0.49
N LEU A 184 -9.05 -7.69 -1.14
CA LEU A 184 -8.42 -7.98 -2.42
C LEU A 184 -7.11 -8.71 -2.19
N LYS A 185 -6.84 -9.69 -3.06
CA LYS A 185 -5.59 -10.47 -3.03
C LYS A 185 -4.61 -9.93 -4.09
N PRO A 186 -3.28 -10.07 -3.87
CA PRO A 186 -2.31 -9.94 -4.96
C PRO A 186 -2.74 -10.78 -6.17
N LEU A 187 -2.50 -10.27 -7.38
CA LEU A 187 -2.81 -11.00 -8.61
C LEU A 187 -1.80 -12.14 -8.80
N THR A 188 -2.26 -13.27 -9.36
CA THR A 188 -1.34 -14.38 -9.66
C THR A 188 -0.49 -14.06 -10.89
N GLU A 189 0.55 -14.85 -11.12
CA GLU A 189 1.36 -14.71 -12.34
C GLU A 189 0.51 -14.93 -13.61
N GLU A 190 -0.43 -15.87 -13.59
CA GLU A 190 -1.34 -16.10 -14.71
C GLU A 190 -2.28 -14.91 -14.95
N ASP A 191 -2.79 -14.30 -13.88
CA ASP A 191 -3.64 -13.10 -13.95
C ASP A 191 -2.91 -11.94 -14.62
N ILE A 192 -1.69 -11.64 -14.18
CA ILE A 192 -0.85 -10.60 -14.77
C ILE A 192 -0.55 -10.95 -16.23
N ALA A 193 -0.16 -12.18 -16.53
CA ALA A 193 0.15 -12.60 -17.90
C ALA A 193 -1.06 -12.42 -18.84
N ALA A 194 -2.26 -12.80 -18.38
CA ALA A 194 -3.50 -12.60 -19.12
C ALA A 194 -3.79 -11.10 -19.36
N LEU A 195 -3.59 -10.26 -18.34
CA LEU A 195 -3.76 -8.81 -18.45
C LEU A 195 -2.79 -8.18 -19.46
N LEU A 196 -1.50 -8.56 -19.43
CA LEU A 196 -0.48 -8.01 -20.33
C LEU A 196 -0.73 -8.43 -21.78
N ARG A 197 -1.08 -9.70 -22.03
CA ARG A 197 -1.47 -10.17 -23.37
C ARG A 197 -2.69 -9.43 -23.89
N ARG A 198 -3.69 -9.19 -23.03
CA ARG A 198 -4.86 -8.39 -23.38
C ARG A 198 -4.47 -6.96 -23.72
N ALA A 199 -3.63 -6.32 -22.92
CA ALA A 199 -3.18 -4.95 -23.16
C ALA A 199 -2.40 -4.78 -24.47
N ALA A 200 -1.62 -5.79 -24.88
CA ALA A 200 -0.94 -5.77 -26.17
C ALA A 200 -1.91 -5.77 -27.37
N ARG A 201 -3.03 -6.49 -27.27
CA ARG A 201 -3.98 -6.70 -28.38
C ARG A 201 -5.17 -5.73 -28.39
N ASP A 202 -5.63 -5.29 -27.22
CA ASP A 202 -6.83 -4.47 -27.08
C ASP A 202 -6.65 -3.10 -27.77
N PRO A 203 -7.63 -2.61 -28.54
CA PRO A 203 -7.58 -1.30 -29.20
C PRO A 203 -7.34 -0.13 -28.23
N ARG A 204 -7.75 -0.25 -26.96
CA ARG A 204 -7.47 0.75 -25.91
C ARG A 204 -6.01 0.72 -25.46
N GLY A 205 -5.39 -0.45 -25.56
CA GLY A 205 -4.04 -0.73 -25.11
C GLY A 205 -3.02 -0.36 -26.18
N LEU A 206 -2.33 -1.37 -26.70
CA LEU A 206 -1.33 -1.21 -27.76
C LEU A 206 -1.86 -1.63 -29.14
N ALA A 207 -3.16 -1.97 -29.24
CA ALA A 207 -3.88 -2.16 -30.50
C ALA A 207 -3.21 -3.13 -31.49
N GLY A 208 -2.51 -4.16 -31.00
CA GLY A 208 -1.80 -5.13 -31.84
C GLY A 208 -0.51 -4.59 -32.48
N GLN A 209 -0.08 -3.37 -32.16
CA GLN A 209 1.15 -2.77 -32.67
C GLN A 209 2.41 -3.42 -32.10
N VAL A 210 2.27 -4.19 -31.02
CA VAL A 210 3.37 -4.94 -30.43
C VAL A 210 3.02 -6.41 -30.21
N SER A 211 4.03 -7.27 -30.30
CA SER A 211 3.98 -8.67 -29.88
C SER A 211 4.93 -8.90 -28.70
N LEU A 212 4.56 -9.78 -27.78
CA LEU A 212 5.35 -10.12 -26.59
C LEU A 212 5.98 -11.50 -26.78
N GLU A 213 7.31 -11.59 -26.64
CA GLU A 213 7.98 -12.87 -26.48
C GLU A 213 7.63 -13.50 -25.11
N ASP A 214 7.69 -14.83 -25.02
CA ASP A 214 7.38 -15.55 -23.78
C ASP A 214 8.35 -15.17 -22.65
N ASP A 215 9.65 -15.03 -22.93
CA ASP A 215 10.65 -14.62 -21.95
C ASP A 215 10.45 -13.17 -21.49
N ALA A 216 10.08 -12.28 -22.40
CA ALA A 216 9.76 -10.88 -22.09
C ALA A 216 8.49 -10.80 -21.21
N LEU A 217 7.45 -11.56 -21.56
CA LEU A 217 6.23 -11.65 -20.77
C LEU A 217 6.51 -12.20 -19.37
N ALA A 218 7.28 -13.29 -19.27
CA ALA A 218 7.64 -13.90 -17.99
C ALA A 218 8.45 -12.92 -17.12
N HIS A 219 9.36 -12.15 -17.73
CA HIS A 219 10.10 -11.10 -17.02
C HIS A 219 9.18 -9.99 -16.50
N LEU A 220 8.27 -9.47 -17.34
CA LEU A 220 7.31 -8.43 -16.94
C LEU A 220 6.34 -8.92 -15.85
N VAL A 221 5.93 -10.19 -15.90
CA VAL A 221 5.09 -10.82 -14.87
C VAL A 221 5.81 -10.89 -13.53
N ARG A 222 7.06 -11.37 -13.51
CA ARG A 222 7.89 -11.41 -12.29
C ARG A 222 8.08 -10.00 -11.71
N LEU A 223 8.34 -9.02 -12.57
CA LEU A 223 8.53 -7.64 -12.16
C LEU A 223 7.26 -7.00 -11.60
N ALA A 224 6.09 -7.37 -12.12
CA ALA A 224 4.81 -6.88 -11.61
C ALA A 224 4.54 -7.31 -10.17
N ALA A 225 5.07 -8.46 -9.72
CA ALA A 225 4.94 -8.96 -8.35
C ALA A 225 3.48 -8.94 -7.81
N GLY A 226 2.51 -9.23 -8.68
CA GLY A 226 1.07 -9.20 -8.36
C GLY A 226 0.39 -7.82 -8.44
N ASP A 227 1.09 -6.77 -8.89
CA ASP A 227 0.57 -5.43 -9.15
C ASP A 227 0.27 -5.22 -10.66
N ALA A 228 -1.01 -5.10 -11.01
CA ALA A 228 -1.44 -4.86 -12.40
C ALA A 228 -0.97 -3.51 -12.97
N ARG A 229 -0.94 -2.46 -12.14
CA ARG A 229 -0.54 -1.12 -12.57
C ARG A 229 0.94 -1.14 -12.94
N ARG A 230 1.78 -1.73 -12.10
CA ARG A 230 3.22 -1.91 -12.34
C ARG A 230 3.47 -2.72 -13.62
N GLY A 231 2.77 -3.85 -13.79
CA GLY A 231 2.87 -4.66 -15.00
C GLY A 231 2.52 -3.88 -16.27
N LEU A 232 1.41 -3.12 -16.27
CA LEU A 232 1.00 -2.31 -17.42
C LEU A 232 1.96 -1.14 -17.69
N THR A 233 2.51 -0.50 -16.66
CA THR A 233 3.52 0.56 -16.82
C THR A 233 4.82 0.00 -17.40
N ALA A 234 5.27 -1.16 -16.93
CA ALA A 234 6.45 -1.82 -17.46
C ALA A 234 6.27 -2.24 -18.93
N LEU A 235 5.08 -2.77 -19.28
CA LEU A 235 4.73 -3.07 -20.67
C LEU A 235 4.72 -1.82 -21.56
N GLU A 236 4.16 -0.71 -21.08
CA GLU A 236 4.15 0.56 -21.83
C GLU A 236 5.56 1.10 -22.07
N ALA A 237 6.45 0.97 -21.08
CA ALA A 237 7.86 1.33 -21.22
C ALA A 237 8.60 0.38 -22.19
N ALA A 238 8.38 -0.93 -22.10
CA ALA A 238 8.98 -1.92 -23.00
C ALA A 238 8.54 -1.71 -24.45
N ALA A 239 7.26 -1.40 -24.66
CA ALA A 239 6.75 -1.03 -25.98
C ALA A 239 7.42 0.24 -26.52
N ALA A 240 7.60 1.27 -25.68
CA ALA A 240 8.28 2.49 -26.07
C ALA A 240 9.75 2.23 -26.45
N VAL A 241 10.48 1.43 -25.66
CA VAL A 241 11.89 1.06 -25.94
C VAL A 241 12.00 0.25 -27.23
N ALA A 242 11.10 -0.70 -27.48
CA ALA A 242 11.11 -1.49 -28.70
C ALA A 242 10.83 -0.62 -29.94
N GLN A 243 9.87 0.30 -29.84
CA GLN A 243 9.51 1.20 -30.94
C GLN A 243 10.60 2.24 -31.26
N THR A 244 11.40 2.66 -30.27
CA THR A 244 12.54 3.55 -30.49
C THR A 244 13.83 2.82 -30.86
N GLY A 245 13.97 1.55 -30.44
CA GLY A 245 15.14 0.70 -30.68
C GLY A 245 15.18 0.04 -32.06
N ASP A 246 14.03 -0.18 -32.72
CA ASP A 246 13.91 -0.80 -34.05
C ASP A 246 14.35 0.12 -35.23
N ALA A 247 15.02 1.24 -34.96
CA ALA A 247 15.66 2.08 -35.98
C ALA A 247 17.07 1.58 -36.40
N HIS A 248 17.49 0.38 -35.97
CA HIS A 248 18.75 -0.25 -36.40
C HIS A 248 18.51 -1.70 -36.84
N PRO A 249 18.85 -2.09 -38.08
CA PRO A 249 18.69 -3.46 -38.53
C PRO A 249 19.79 -4.37 -37.94
N ASP A 250 19.37 -5.60 -37.66
CA ASP A 250 20.07 -6.76 -37.09
C ASP A 250 21.50 -7.01 -37.67
N PRO A 251 22.54 -7.27 -36.84
CA PRO A 251 23.85 -7.69 -37.31
C PRO A 251 23.88 -9.21 -37.52
N ALA A 252 23.11 -9.72 -38.49
CA ALA A 252 23.12 -11.15 -38.79
C ALA A 252 22.84 -11.49 -40.26
N HIS A 253 23.47 -10.79 -41.22
CA HIS A 253 23.73 -11.32 -42.56
C HIS A 253 24.93 -10.60 -43.19
N GLN A 254 26.13 -11.13 -42.96
CA GLN A 254 27.29 -10.87 -43.83
C GLN A 254 27.72 -12.20 -44.45
N ALA A 255 27.43 -12.37 -45.73
CA ALA A 255 28.20 -13.24 -46.61
C ALA A 255 28.16 -12.67 -48.05
N ALA A 256 29.38 -12.42 -48.55
CA ALA A 256 29.83 -12.32 -49.93
C ALA A 256 29.64 -11.01 -50.74
N ASP A 257 30.82 -10.50 -51.13
CA ASP A 257 31.21 -9.52 -52.15
C ASP A 257 30.46 -9.60 -53.50
N ASP A 258 30.13 -8.46 -54.12
CA ASP A 258 30.90 -7.82 -55.24
C ASP A 258 30.20 -6.52 -55.74
N PRO A 259 30.91 -5.54 -56.34
CA PRO A 259 30.32 -4.24 -56.74
C PRO A 259 30.07 -4.13 -58.26
N ALA A 260 28.87 -3.74 -58.69
CA ALA A 260 28.66 -3.14 -60.03
C ALA A 260 27.32 -2.39 -60.17
N ASP A 261 27.44 -1.11 -60.56
CA ASP A 261 26.52 -0.16 -61.23
C ASP A 261 25.07 0.12 -60.75
N PRO A 262 24.60 1.40 -60.82
CA PRO A 262 23.22 1.78 -60.54
C PRO A 262 22.34 1.64 -61.79
N PRO A 263 21.01 1.44 -61.65
CA PRO A 263 20.14 2.53 -62.09
C PRO A 263 18.79 2.67 -61.36
N SER A 264 18.32 3.93 -61.35
CA SER A 264 16.94 4.41 -61.52
C SER A 264 15.76 3.75 -60.80
N GLY A 265 15.07 4.57 -59.98
CA GLY A 265 13.62 4.79 -60.09
C GLY A 265 12.68 3.71 -59.59
N GLN A 266 12.02 3.98 -58.46
CA GLN A 266 10.56 4.12 -58.34
C GLN A 266 10.18 4.19 -56.86
N ALA A 267 9.50 5.28 -56.50
CA ALA A 267 8.75 5.36 -55.26
C ALA A 267 7.62 4.32 -55.31
N ALA A 268 7.61 3.38 -54.37
CA ALA A 268 6.50 2.48 -54.15
C ALA A 268 6.14 2.52 -52.66
N ASP A 269 4.92 2.98 -52.41
CA ASP A 269 4.18 2.84 -51.17
C ASP A 269 4.25 1.40 -50.66
N ALA A 270 4.84 1.21 -49.48
CA ALA A 270 4.65 0.01 -48.68
C ALA A 270 4.64 0.41 -47.20
N ALA A 271 3.51 0.93 -46.73
CA ALA A 271 3.21 1.02 -45.31
C ALA A 271 3.00 -0.40 -44.77
N THR A 272 4.09 -1.11 -44.50
CA THR A 272 4.04 -2.38 -43.76
C THR A 272 3.65 -2.09 -42.32
N ASP A 273 2.49 -2.61 -41.92
CA ASP A 273 2.01 -2.75 -40.55
C ASP A 273 2.98 -3.65 -39.77
N LYS A 274 4.15 -3.12 -39.40
CA LYS A 274 5.18 -3.84 -38.65
C LYS A 274 4.77 -3.87 -37.19
N THR A 275 4.17 -4.97 -36.76
CA THR A 275 4.07 -5.31 -35.34
C THR A 275 5.47 -5.39 -34.74
N VAL A 276 5.78 -4.49 -33.80
CA VAL A 276 7.07 -4.39 -33.12
C VAL A 276 7.20 -5.52 -32.09
N ARG A 277 8.32 -6.23 -32.06
CA ARG A 277 8.52 -7.37 -31.16
C ARG A 277 9.20 -6.91 -29.86
N ILE A 278 8.54 -7.12 -28.73
CA ILE A 278 9.10 -6.85 -27.40
C ILE A 278 9.88 -8.09 -26.95
N THR A 279 11.21 -7.94 -26.89
CA THR A 279 12.15 -8.98 -26.45
C THR A 279 12.46 -8.84 -24.95
N LEU A 280 13.15 -9.84 -24.38
CA LEU A 280 13.63 -9.76 -22.99
C LEU A 280 14.51 -8.51 -22.78
N ALA A 281 15.41 -8.20 -23.72
CA ALA A 281 16.28 -7.02 -23.64
C ALA A 281 15.49 -5.70 -23.63
N HIS A 282 14.36 -5.63 -24.36
CA HIS A 282 13.47 -4.47 -24.31
C HIS A 282 12.79 -4.34 -22.95
N ALA A 283 12.34 -5.46 -22.36
CA ALA A 283 11.74 -5.49 -21.03
C ALA A 283 12.75 -5.08 -19.94
N GLU A 284 13.99 -5.57 -19.99
CA GLU A 284 15.06 -5.25 -19.04
C GLU A 284 15.44 -3.77 -19.09
N LYS A 285 15.67 -3.21 -20.29
CA LYS A 285 15.96 -1.78 -20.47
C LYS A 285 14.79 -0.88 -20.03
N ALA A 286 13.56 -1.37 -20.17
CA ALA A 286 12.38 -0.62 -19.75
C ALA A 286 12.24 -0.53 -18.23
N VAL A 287 12.87 -1.42 -17.45
CA VAL A 287 12.86 -1.35 -15.98
C VAL A 287 13.50 -0.07 -15.49
N ASP A 288 14.59 0.37 -16.10
CA ASP A 288 15.29 1.61 -15.72
C ASP A 288 14.46 2.87 -16.03
N VAL A 289 13.72 2.86 -17.15
CA VAL A 289 12.85 3.98 -17.58
C VAL A 289 11.50 3.98 -16.85
N ALA A 290 10.91 2.82 -16.63
CA ALA A 290 9.68 2.65 -15.87
C ALA A 290 9.91 2.93 -14.39
N ALA A 291 11.07 2.57 -13.83
CA ALA A 291 11.49 2.95 -12.49
C ALA A 291 11.39 4.46 -12.28
N LEU A 292 11.91 5.29 -13.20
CA LEU A 292 11.83 6.76 -13.12
C LEU A 292 10.41 7.33 -13.24
N ARG A 293 9.50 6.67 -13.96
CA ARG A 293 8.08 7.09 -14.09
C ARG A 293 7.21 6.60 -12.92
N TYR A 294 7.52 5.41 -12.42
CA TYR A 294 6.90 4.80 -11.25
C TYR A 294 7.44 5.41 -9.95
N ASP A 295 8.60 6.07 -9.97
CA ASP A 295 9.19 6.80 -8.84
C ASP A 295 8.38 8.02 -8.40
N ARG A 296 7.32 8.38 -9.15
CA ARG A 296 6.29 9.31 -8.68
C ARG A 296 5.17 8.62 -7.87
N ALA A 297 5.18 7.29 -7.76
CA ALA A 297 4.19 6.48 -7.02
C ALA A 297 4.61 5.00 -6.75
N GLY A 298 5.61 4.71 -5.90
CA GLY A 298 5.36 3.74 -4.80
C GLY A 298 6.16 2.43 -4.57
N ASP A 299 7.04 1.91 -5.45
CA ASP A 299 7.55 0.51 -5.30
C ASP A 299 9.05 0.38 -5.03
N GLN A 300 9.93 1.23 -5.56
CA GLN A 300 11.34 1.21 -5.14
C GLN A 300 11.47 1.55 -3.65
N HIS A 301 10.54 2.37 -3.15
CA HIS A 301 10.30 2.64 -1.74
C HIS A 301 10.36 1.37 -0.87
N TYR A 302 9.64 0.30 -1.23
CA TYR A 302 9.58 -0.91 -0.39
C TYR A 302 10.87 -1.72 -0.45
N ASP A 303 11.50 -1.82 -1.61
CA ASP A 303 12.77 -2.56 -1.76
C ASP A 303 13.90 -1.86 -1.01
N VAL A 304 13.99 -0.53 -1.12
CA VAL A 304 14.96 0.28 -0.37
C VAL A 304 14.67 0.24 1.13
N ALA A 305 13.41 0.38 1.56
CA ALA A 305 13.03 0.27 2.97
C ALA A 305 13.25 -1.15 3.53
N SER A 306 13.13 -2.17 2.69
CA SER A 306 13.39 -3.57 3.05
C SER A 306 14.90 -3.82 3.18
N ALA A 307 15.69 -3.32 2.24
CA ALA A 307 17.15 -3.37 2.31
C ALA A 307 17.69 -2.58 3.51
N PHE A 308 17.10 -1.43 3.82
CA PHE A 308 17.38 -0.65 5.02
C PHE A 308 17.19 -1.45 6.29
N ILE A 309 16.01 -2.07 6.49
CA ILE A 309 15.75 -2.89 7.69
C ILE A 309 16.63 -4.14 7.73
N LYS A 310 16.87 -4.79 6.59
CA LYS A 310 17.78 -5.94 6.53
C LYS A 310 19.21 -5.55 6.91
N SER A 311 19.67 -4.37 6.53
CA SER A 311 20.99 -3.84 6.88
C SER A 311 21.08 -3.55 8.38
N LEU A 312 20.06 -2.91 8.96
CA LEU A 312 19.95 -2.72 10.42
C LEU A 312 20.01 -4.07 11.16
N ARG A 313 19.19 -5.04 10.75
CA ARG A 313 19.14 -6.40 11.33
C ARG A 313 20.46 -7.15 11.17
N GLY A 314 21.11 -7.00 10.01
CA GLY A 314 22.40 -7.59 9.68
C GLY A 314 23.58 -6.91 10.37
N SER A 315 23.34 -5.84 11.12
CA SER A 315 24.36 -5.02 11.78
C SER A 315 25.37 -4.39 10.81
N ASP A 316 24.96 -4.15 9.56
CA ASP A 316 25.74 -3.40 8.58
C ASP A 316 25.34 -1.92 8.65
N VAL A 317 26.09 -1.15 9.44
CA VAL A 317 25.86 0.28 9.66
C VAL A 317 26.01 1.07 8.38
N ASP A 318 27.02 0.74 7.57
CA ASP A 318 27.35 1.48 6.36
C ASP A 318 26.26 1.30 5.30
N ALA A 319 25.81 0.05 5.09
CA ALA A 319 24.68 -0.22 4.23
C ALA A 319 23.38 0.43 4.74
N ALA A 320 23.12 0.38 6.06
CA ALA A 320 21.94 1.02 6.64
C ALA A 320 21.93 2.54 6.44
N LEU A 321 23.07 3.22 6.66
CA LEU A 321 23.22 4.64 6.39
C LEU A 321 23.08 4.96 4.89
N HIS A 322 23.61 4.11 4.02
CA HIS A 322 23.46 4.26 2.58
C HIS A 322 21.98 4.18 2.15
N TYR A 323 21.24 3.17 2.64
CA TYR A 323 19.81 3.06 2.33
C TYR A 323 18.97 4.16 2.99
N LEU A 324 19.35 4.65 4.17
CA LEU A 324 18.76 5.86 4.76
C LEU A 324 18.93 7.05 3.81
N ALA A 325 20.16 7.31 3.35
CA ALA A 325 20.45 8.40 2.42
C ALA A 325 19.64 8.26 1.13
N ARG A 326 19.57 7.05 0.55
CA ARG A 326 18.76 6.78 -0.64
C ARG A 326 17.29 7.11 -0.43
N MET A 327 16.70 6.72 0.70
CA MET A 327 15.29 7.05 1.02
C MET A 327 15.10 8.58 1.14
N LEU A 328 16.00 9.27 1.82
CA LEU A 328 15.87 10.73 2.02
C LEU A 328 16.02 11.50 0.71
N GLU A 329 17.00 11.15 -0.13
CA GLU A 329 17.21 11.77 -1.44
C GLU A 329 16.07 11.46 -2.43
N SER A 330 15.42 10.29 -2.31
CA SER A 330 14.22 9.96 -3.08
C SER A 330 12.94 10.62 -2.55
N GLY A 331 13.03 11.46 -1.52
CA GLY A 331 11.89 12.19 -0.96
C GLY A 331 10.97 11.34 -0.06
N GLU A 332 11.48 10.25 0.53
CA GLU A 332 10.74 9.44 1.49
C GLU A 332 10.30 10.27 2.70
N ASP A 333 9.09 10.02 3.20
CA ASP A 333 8.61 10.69 4.42
C ASP A 333 9.52 10.34 5.61
N PRO A 334 10.18 11.31 6.26
CA PRO A 334 11.02 11.05 7.43
C PRO A 334 10.27 10.35 8.56
N ARG A 335 8.95 10.55 8.65
CA ARG A 335 8.08 9.85 9.62
C ARG A 335 7.93 8.38 9.27
N PHE A 336 7.95 8.01 7.99
CA PHE A 336 7.98 6.61 7.57
C PHE A 336 9.28 5.93 8.01
N VAL A 337 10.43 6.56 7.76
CA VAL A 337 11.74 6.05 8.19
C VAL A 337 11.79 5.89 9.72
N ALA A 338 11.33 6.90 10.47
CA ALA A 338 11.28 6.85 11.93
C ALA A 338 10.39 5.71 12.47
N ARG A 339 9.24 5.46 11.83
CA ARG A 339 8.38 4.29 12.18
C ARG A 339 9.11 2.97 11.98
N ARG A 340 9.86 2.83 10.87
CA ARG A 340 10.64 1.62 10.57
C ARG A 340 11.77 1.40 11.58
N LEU A 341 12.43 2.48 12.03
CA LEU A 341 13.43 2.41 13.09
C LEU A 341 12.84 1.94 14.43
N MET A 342 11.68 2.47 14.85
CA MET A 342 11.03 2.03 16.08
C MET A 342 10.65 0.54 16.04
N ILE A 343 10.15 0.07 14.89
CA ILE A 343 9.83 -1.36 14.69
C ILE A 343 11.10 -2.20 14.79
N SER A 344 12.17 -1.84 14.07
CA SER A 344 13.44 -2.60 14.10
C SER A 344 14.08 -2.60 15.49
N ALA A 345 14.02 -1.48 16.21
CA ALA A 345 14.48 -1.41 17.60
C ALA A 345 13.72 -2.39 18.52
N ALA A 346 12.42 -2.57 18.34
CA ALA A 346 11.63 -3.50 19.14
C ALA A 346 11.73 -4.96 18.67
N GLU A 347 11.82 -5.19 17.36
CA GLU A 347 11.80 -6.52 16.72
C GLU A 347 13.19 -7.17 16.64
N ASP A 348 14.20 -6.40 16.22
CA ASP A 348 15.53 -6.92 15.89
C ASP A 348 16.56 -6.72 17.02
N VAL A 349 16.33 -5.74 17.89
CA VAL A 349 17.19 -5.43 19.05
C VAL A 349 16.54 -5.87 20.36
N GLY A 350 15.30 -5.45 20.61
CA GLY A 350 14.49 -5.90 21.74
C GLY A 350 15.16 -5.62 23.08
N MET A 351 15.16 -6.60 23.97
CA MET A 351 15.74 -6.46 25.32
C MET A 351 17.26 -6.66 25.34
N ALA A 352 17.89 -7.02 24.22
CA ALA A 352 19.36 -7.06 24.14
C ALA A 352 19.97 -5.66 24.30
N ASP A 353 19.26 -4.62 23.85
CA ASP A 353 19.52 -3.23 24.23
C ASP A 353 18.18 -2.47 24.41
N PRO A 354 17.70 -2.35 25.67
CA PRO A 354 16.45 -1.67 25.98
C PRO A 354 16.43 -0.17 25.62
N THR A 355 17.60 0.44 25.38
CA THR A 355 17.68 1.87 25.03
C THR A 355 17.39 2.12 23.56
N ALA A 356 17.52 1.13 22.68
CA ALA A 356 17.34 1.29 21.24
C ALA A 356 15.95 1.83 20.86
N LEU A 357 14.89 1.34 21.52
CA LEU A 357 13.53 1.84 21.28
C LEU A 357 13.37 3.29 21.77
N GLN A 358 13.99 3.63 22.91
CA GLN A 358 13.96 5.00 23.43
C GLN A 358 14.67 5.96 22.47
N THR A 359 15.85 5.58 21.96
CA THR A 359 16.58 6.33 20.93
C THR A 359 15.73 6.51 19.67
N ALA A 360 15.08 5.44 19.19
CA ALA A 360 14.22 5.51 18.00
C ALA A 360 13.00 6.44 18.19
N VAL A 361 12.36 6.39 19.35
CA VAL A 361 11.22 7.27 19.70
C VAL A 361 11.67 8.72 19.83
N ALA A 362 12.80 8.97 20.50
CA ALA A 362 13.38 10.30 20.64
C ALA A 362 13.73 10.87 19.26
N ALA A 363 14.34 10.07 18.39
CA ALA A 363 14.64 10.46 17.01
C ALA A 363 13.36 10.79 16.23
N ALA A 364 12.31 9.97 16.34
CA ALA A 364 11.02 10.22 15.69
C ALA A 364 10.40 11.56 16.11
N GLN A 365 10.43 11.87 17.41
CA GLN A 365 9.92 13.13 17.94
C GLN A 365 10.79 14.32 17.50
N ALA A 366 12.11 14.19 17.60
CA ALA A 366 13.05 15.24 17.23
C ALA A 366 12.97 15.57 15.73
N VAL A 367 12.81 14.57 14.85
CA VAL A 367 12.60 14.79 13.40
C VAL A 367 11.32 15.57 13.13
N GLN A 368 10.24 15.32 13.89
CA GLN A 368 9.00 16.09 13.73
C GLN A 368 9.13 17.55 14.17
N LEU A 369 9.96 17.81 15.20
CA LEU A 369 10.18 19.15 15.74
C LEU A 369 11.18 19.96 14.93
N VAL A 370 12.24 19.33 14.44
CA VAL A 370 13.36 19.98 13.73
C VAL A 370 13.08 20.12 12.23
N GLY A 371 12.46 19.12 11.61
CA GLY A 371 12.25 19.08 10.16
C GLY A 371 13.50 18.73 9.35
N MET A 372 13.38 18.77 8.03
CA MET A 372 14.46 18.47 7.08
C MET A 372 15.08 19.78 6.54
N PRO A 373 16.40 19.81 6.25
CA PRO A 373 17.30 18.65 6.13
C PRO A 373 17.95 18.17 7.45
N GLU A 374 17.96 18.95 8.53
CA GLU A 374 18.66 18.64 9.79
C GLU A 374 18.21 17.32 10.44
N GLY A 375 16.94 16.95 10.28
CA GLY A 375 16.38 15.66 10.72
C GLY A 375 17.13 14.44 10.20
N ARG A 376 17.84 14.53 9.05
CA ARG A 376 18.70 13.44 8.54
C ARG A 376 19.80 13.04 9.51
N ILE A 377 20.32 13.99 10.28
CA ILE A 377 21.42 13.77 11.24
C ILE A 377 20.89 12.95 12.42
N ILE A 378 19.72 13.31 12.92
CA ILE A 378 19.02 12.60 14.01
C ILE A 378 18.64 11.18 13.58
N LEU A 379 18.13 11.01 12.36
CA LEU A 379 17.84 9.68 11.81
C LEU A 379 19.10 8.83 11.67
N ALA A 380 20.21 9.43 11.23
CA ALA A 380 21.49 8.73 11.10
C ALA A 380 22.01 8.26 12.47
N GLU A 381 21.89 9.08 13.52
CA GLU A 381 22.26 8.71 14.89
C GLU A 381 21.49 7.47 15.37
N ALA A 382 20.16 7.46 15.19
CA ALA A 382 19.32 6.31 15.54
C ALA A 382 19.65 5.06 14.71
N VAL A 383 19.98 5.22 13.42
CA VAL A 383 20.44 4.12 12.56
C VAL A 383 21.71 3.50 13.10
N VAL A 384 22.71 4.32 13.46
CA VAL A 384 23.99 3.82 14.00
C VAL A 384 23.76 3.07 15.31
N HIS A 385 22.95 3.61 16.22
CA HIS A 385 22.59 2.93 17.47
C HIS A 385 21.98 1.55 17.18
N ILE A 386 20.92 1.48 16.38
CA ILE A 386 20.19 0.23 16.13
C ILE A 386 21.05 -0.78 15.36
N ALA A 387 21.80 -0.35 14.35
CA ALA A 387 22.67 -1.23 13.57
C ALA A 387 23.80 -1.81 14.41
N THR A 388 24.40 -1.04 15.32
CA THR A 388 25.49 -1.54 16.20
C THR A 388 25.00 -2.27 17.45
N ALA A 389 23.73 -2.12 17.83
CA ALA A 389 23.17 -2.77 19.00
C ALA A 389 23.21 -4.31 18.93
N PRO A 390 23.37 -5.00 20.07
CA PRO A 390 23.21 -6.45 20.13
C PRO A 390 21.80 -6.86 19.68
N LYS A 391 21.70 -7.89 18.84
CA LYS A 391 20.44 -8.29 18.20
C LYS A 391 19.72 -9.38 18.97
N SER A 392 18.44 -9.17 19.25
CA SER A 392 17.51 -10.16 19.78
C SER A 392 16.10 -9.95 19.27
N ASN A 393 15.48 -11.03 18.79
CA ASN A 393 14.06 -11.10 18.47
C ASN A 393 13.27 -11.93 19.50
N ALA A 394 13.82 -12.15 20.71
CA ALA A 394 13.22 -13.01 21.73
C ALA A 394 11.82 -12.54 22.16
N ALA A 395 11.65 -11.24 22.38
CA ALA A 395 10.35 -10.66 22.74
C ALA A 395 9.34 -10.76 21.60
N TYR A 396 9.79 -10.47 20.36
CA TYR A 396 8.98 -10.60 19.14
C TYR A 396 8.49 -12.04 18.91
N ASN A 397 9.39 -13.03 19.03
CA ASN A 397 9.00 -14.43 18.90
C ASN A 397 8.08 -14.88 20.03
N GLY A 398 8.32 -14.41 21.26
CA GLY A 398 7.48 -14.75 22.41
C GLY A 398 6.03 -14.30 22.25
N ILE A 399 5.79 -13.06 21.78
CA ILE A 399 4.42 -12.59 21.54
C ILE A 399 3.76 -13.34 20.36
N ASN A 400 4.50 -13.64 19.30
CA ASN A 400 3.96 -14.39 18.16
C ASN A 400 3.58 -15.83 18.53
N GLN A 401 4.36 -16.50 19.37
CA GLN A 401 4.03 -17.82 19.91
C GLN A 401 2.78 -17.77 20.78
N ALA A 402 2.69 -16.79 21.69
CA ALA A 402 1.50 -16.60 22.52
C ALA A 402 0.24 -16.34 21.69
N ILE A 403 0.33 -15.50 20.64
CA ILE A 403 -0.78 -15.26 19.70
C ILE A 403 -1.16 -16.54 18.96
N ALA A 404 -0.19 -17.37 18.56
CA ALA A 404 -0.47 -18.64 17.89
C ALA A 404 -1.23 -19.61 18.81
N ASP A 405 -0.85 -19.70 20.09
CA ASP A 405 -1.55 -20.54 21.07
C ASP A 405 -2.98 -20.05 21.33
N VAL A 406 -3.20 -18.74 21.46
CA VAL A 406 -4.55 -18.15 21.57
C VAL A 406 -5.40 -18.48 20.33
N ARG A 407 -4.82 -18.36 19.12
CA ARG A 407 -5.52 -18.70 17.87
C ARG A 407 -5.82 -20.20 17.75
N ALA A 408 -4.98 -21.05 18.33
CA ALA A 408 -5.21 -22.49 18.43
C ALA A 408 -6.24 -22.86 19.53
N GLY A 409 -6.79 -21.87 20.23
CA GLY A 409 -7.80 -22.06 21.25
C GLY A 409 -7.26 -22.46 22.62
N LYS A 410 -5.95 -22.38 22.85
CA LYS A 410 -5.36 -22.59 24.19
C LYS A 410 -5.54 -21.37 25.09
N GLY A 411 -5.39 -21.57 26.39
CA GLY A 411 -5.47 -20.50 27.39
C GLY A 411 -6.89 -20.04 27.66
N GLN A 412 -7.88 -20.93 27.52
CA GLN A 412 -9.28 -20.59 27.78
C GLN A 412 -9.50 -20.37 29.28
N GLY A 413 -9.80 -19.13 29.62
CA GLY A 413 -10.12 -18.73 30.99
C GLY A 413 -8.90 -18.30 31.81
N ILE A 414 -9.19 -17.57 32.89
CA ILE A 414 -8.19 -17.03 33.82
C ILE A 414 -8.24 -17.88 35.10
N PRO A 415 -7.09 -18.27 35.71
CA PRO A 415 -7.08 -18.92 37.02
C PRO A 415 -7.93 -18.14 38.05
N SER A 416 -8.75 -18.83 38.84
CA SER A 416 -9.79 -18.20 39.66
C SER A 416 -9.27 -17.17 40.65
N HIS A 417 -8.07 -17.41 41.21
CA HIS A 417 -7.41 -16.50 42.16
C HIS A 417 -6.88 -15.22 41.48
N LEU A 418 -6.78 -15.16 40.16
CA LEU A 418 -6.37 -13.95 39.41
C LEU A 418 -7.55 -13.16 38.85
N ARG A 419 -8.77 -13.70 38.94
CA ARG A 419 -9.98 -13.02 38.44
C ARG A 419 -10.35 -11.86 39.35
N ASP A 420 -10.96 -10.84 38.74
CA ASP A 420 -11.45 -9.67 39.46
C ASP A 420 -12.43 -10.08 40.58
N ALA A 421 -12.18 -9.55 41.77
CA ALA A 421 -12.94 -9.80 43.00
C ALA A 421 -13.81 -8.60 43.43
N HIS A 422 -13.76 -7.48 42.68
CA HIS A 422 -14.36 -6.21 43.11
C HIS A 422 -15.81 -6.00 42.67
N TYR A 423 -16.40 -6.90 41.87
CA TYR A 423 -17.78 -6.78 41.41
C TYR A 423 -18.78 -7.59 42.25
N PRO A 424 -20.08 -7.20 42.28
CA PRO A 424 -21.11 -7.93 43.02
C PRO A 424 -21.25 -9.39 42.56
N GLY A 425 -21.12 -10.34 43.48
CA GLY A 425 -21.19 -11.78 43.19
C GLY A 425 -19.83 -12.48 42.99
N ALA A 426 -18.73 -11.73 42.87
CA ALA A 426 -17.39 -12.31 42.70
C ALA A 426 -16.99 -13.26 43.85
N ARG A 427 -17.37 -12.93 45.10
CA ARG A 427 -17.13 -13.78 46.28
C ARG A 427 -17.89 -15.11 46.23
N GLN A 428 -19.10 -15.13 45.67
CA GLN A 428 -19.89 -16.36 45.50
C GLN A 428 -19.31 -17.25 44.41
N LEU A 429 -18.71 -16.65 43.38
CA LEU A 429 -18.01 -17.33 42.28
C LEU A 429 -16.57 -17.74 42.65
N GLY A 430 -16.10 -17.43 43.87
CA GLY A 430 -14.76 -17.77 44.34
C GLY A 430 -13.63 -16.98 43.67
N HIS A 431 -13.93 -15.87 42.99
CA HIS A 431 -12.93 -15.05 42.31
C HIS A 431 -12.03 -14.34 43.31
N GLY A 432 -10.73 -14.28 43.00
CA GLY A 432 -9.69 -13.69 43.85
C GLY A 432 -9.39 -14.48 45.13
N LYS A 433 -10.16 -15.54 45.42
CA LYS A 433 -9.90 -16.39 46.59
C LYS A 433 -8.59 -17.17 46.37
N GLY A 434 -7.65 -17.02 47.30
CA GLY A 434 -6.33 -17.65 47.21
C GLY A 434 -5.31 -16.85 46.41
N TYR A 435 -5.62 -15.61 46.03
CA TYR A 435 -4.62 -14.72 45.44
C TYR A 435 -3.48 -14.45 46.43
N VAL A 436 -2.25 -14.61 45.97
CA VAL A 436 -1.06 -14.27 46.76
C VAL A 436 -0.52 -12.92 46.28
N TYR A 437 -0.54 -11.93 47.17
CA TYR A 437 -0.06 -10.59 46.83
C TYR A 437 1.47 -10.55 46.83
N SER A 438 2.07 -10.32 45.66
CA SER A 438 3.51 -10.52 45.46
C SER A 438 4.40 -9.62 46.32
N HIS A 439 3.96 -8.42 46.71
CA HIS A 439 4.76 -7.53 47.55
C HIS A 439 4.93 -8.01 49.00
N ASP A 440 4.02 -8.87 49.49
CA ASP A 440 4.09 -9.44 50.83
C ASP A 440 4.98 -10.71 50.87
N GLU A 441 5.37 -11.23 49.71
CA GLU A 441 6.18 -12.44 49.57
C GLU A 441 7.69 -12.12 49.56
N PRO A 442 8.55 -13.07 49.97
CA PRO A 442 9.98 -12.93 49.87
C PRO A 442 10.43 -12.54 48.45
N HIS A 443 11.36 -11.58 48.36
CA HIS A 443 11.85 -10.99 47.11
C HIS A 443 10.80 -10.27 46.26
N GLY A 444 9.58 -10.08 46.76
CA GLY A 444 8.49 -9.47 46.01
C GLY A 444 7.93 -10.37 44.90
N VAL A 445 8.05 -11.70 45.04
CA VAL A 445 7.67 -12.68 44.01
C VAL A 445 6.81 -13.77 44.61
N ALA A 446 5.53 -13.84 44.21
CA ALA A 446 4.62 -14.87 44.69
C ALA A 446 4.77 -16.19 43.93
N ALA A 447 4.89 -17.28 44.69
CA ALA A 447 4.90 -18.65 44.16
C ALA A 447 3.46 -19.14 43.87
N GLN A 448 2.89 -18.69 42.76
CA GLN A 448 1.55 -19.05 42.30
C GLN A 448 1.48 -19.23 40.77
N GLN A 449 0.47 -19.95 40.29
CA GLN A 449 0.24 -20.12 38.86
C GLN A 449 -0.37 -18.84 38.27
N TYR A 450 0.27 -18.31 37.23
CA TYR A 450 -0.23 -17.14 36.48
C TYR A 450 -0.85 -17.50 35.13
N ALA A 451 -0.32 -18.52 34.46
CA ALA A 451 -0.83 -19.02 33.19
C ALA A 451 -2.09 -19.89 33.40
N PRO A 452 -2.98 -19.99 32.39
CA PRO A 452 -4.04 -21.01 32.37
C PRO A 452 -3.47 -22.43 32.50
N ASP A 453 -4.31 -23.39 32.92
CA ASP A 453 -3.88 -24.76 33.25
C ASP A 453 -3.23 -25.48 32.06
N ASP A 454 -3.76 -25.28 30.85
CA ASP A 454 -3.25 -25.85 29.60
C ASP A 454 -1.98 -25.17 29.08
N LEU A 455 -1.57 -24.05 29.69
CA LEU A 455 -0.35 -23.31 29.40
C LEU A 455 0.61 -23.27 30.60
N ALA A 456 0.31 -24.03 31.67
CA ALA A 456 1.16 -24.08 32.85
C ALA A 456 2.55 -24.64 32.51
N GLY A 457 3.59 -23.84 32.71
CA GLY A 457 4.96 -24.20 32.41
C GLY A 457 5.45 -23.82 31.01
N THR A 458 4.60 -23.24 30.15
CA THR A 458 5.00 -22.73 28.85
C THR A 458 5.94 -21.52 28.99
N ASP A 459 7.01 -21.51 28.19
CA ASP A 459 8.00 -20.42 28.13
C ASP A 459 7.95 -19.72 26.78
N TYR A 460 7.26 -18.57 26.72
CA TYR A 460 7.22 -17.75 25.51
C TYR A 460 8.48 -16.90 25.32
N TYR A 461 8.99 -16.30 26.40
CA TYR A 461 10.17 -15.44 26.31
C TYR A 461 11.44 -16.26 26.56
N LEU A 462 12.24 -16.42 25.49
CA LEU A 462 13.51 -17.14 25.50
C LEU A 462 14.63 -16.14 25.20
N PRO A 463 15.17 -15.45 26.22
CA PRO A 463 16.18 -14.41 26.03
C PRO A 463 17.47 -15.00 25.44
N SER A 464 18.16 -14.21 24.64
CA SER A 464 19.50 -14.53 24.13
C SER A 464 20.58 -14.30 25.20
N ASP A 465 21.82 -14.65 24.86
CA ASP A 465 23.01 -14.38 25.68
C ASP A 465 23.68 -13.03 25.34
N ARG A 466 23.04 -12.22 24.49
CA ARG A 466 23.61 -10.99 23.91
C ARG A 466 23.17 -9.76 24.70
N GLY A 467 24.06 -8.78 24.82
CA GLY A 467 23.75 -7.50 25.44
C GLY A 467 23.16 -7.61 26.85
N ALA A 468 22.19 -6.75 27.15
CA ALA A 468 21.49 -6.71 28.43
C ALA A 468 20.66 -7.98 28.71
N GLU A 469 20.27 -8.72 27.67
CA GLU A 469 19.47 -9.94 27.82
C GLU A 469 20.18 -11.03 28.61
N ARG A 470 21.52 -11.03 28.65
CA ARG A 470 22.29 -11.97 29.49
C ARG A 470 21.92 -11.86 30.98
N ALA A 471 21.79 -10.63 31.49
CA ALA A 471 21.38 -10.39 32.87
C ALA A 471 19.89 -10.70 33.07
N VAL A 472 19.07 -10.40 32.07
CA VAL A 472 17.63 -10.73 32.08
C VAL A 472 17.42 -12.24 32.13
N ALA A 473 18.18 -13.02 31.37
CA ALA A 473 18.12 -14.48 31.34
C ALA A 473 18.38 -15.08 32.73
N ALA A 474 19.49 -14.66 33.36
CA ALA A 474 19.84 -15.11 34.71
C ALA A 474 18.79 -14.72 35.77
N ARG A 475 18.17 -13.54 35.64
CA ARG A 475 17.07 -13.13 36.52
C ARG A 475 15.80 -13.93 36.25
N LEU A 476 15.44 -14.12 34.99
CA LEU A 476 14.23 -14.80 34.56
C LEU A 476 14.21 -16.26 35.01
N GLU A 477 15.36 -16.95 34.96
CA GLU A 477 15.49 -18.31 35.47
C GLU A 477 15.15 -18.40 36.96
N LYS A 478 15.71 -17.50 37.78
CA LYS A 478 15.39 -17.40 39.22
C LYS A 478 13.92 -17.02 39.47
N LEU A 479 13.34 -16.14 38.66
CA LEU A 479 11.92 -15.80 38.78
C LEU A 479 11.06 -17.02 38.46
N ARG A 480 11.37 -17.76 37.40
CA ARG A 480 10.65 -18.98 37.03
C ARG A 480 10.77 -20.06 38.10
N SER A 481 11.94 -20.23 38.74
CA SER A 481 12.11 -21.20 39.81
C SER A 481 11.24 -20.89 41.03
N ILE A 482 11.17 -19.62 41.45
CA ILE A 482 10.29 -19.18 42.55
C ILE A 482 8.82 -19.34 42.17
N ILE A 483 8.41 -18.79 41.02
CA ILE A 483 6.99 -18.78 40.58
C ILE A 483 6.46 -20.21 40.41
N ARG A 484 7.27 -21.10 39.83
CA ARG A 484 6.86 -22.46 39.46
C ARG A 484 7.25 -23.52 40.48
N LYS A 485 7.97 -23.14 41.54
CA LYS A 485 8.53 -24.03 42.57
C LYS A 485 9.34 -25.19 41.97
N ARG A 486 10.26 -24.86 41.05
CA ARG A 486 11.10 -25.84 40.34
C ARG A 486 12.57 -25.43 40.33
#